data_AF-A0A9D7I175-F1
#
_entry.id   AF-A0A9D7I175-F1
#
_cell.length_a   1.000
_cell.length_b   1.000
_cell.length_c   1.000
_cell.angle_alpha   90.00
_cell.angle_beta   90.00
_cell.angle_gamma   90.00
#
_symmetry.space_group_name_H-M   'P 1'
#
loop_
_entity.id
_entity.type
_entity.pdbx_description
1 polymer ?
#
loop_
_entity_poly.entity_id
_entity_poly.type
_entity_poly.pdbx_seq_one_letter_code
_entity_poly.pdbx_strand_id
1 'polypeptide(L)'
;MLEEYEKQKRKRLATMRSLMDYGMGFIILVIGLVFFFRDKFGNISLNERFPPDSIDKIFGGFCIVYGAWRIYRGYQKKYFK
;
A
#
# COMPACT_ATOMS: atom_id res chain seq x y z
N MET A 1 6.20 16.24 -34.01
CA MET A 1 6.75 17.03 -32.88
C MET A 1 5.74 17.22 -31.74
N LEU A 2 4.63 17.95 -31.93
CA LEU A 2 3.64 18.19 -30.84
C LEU A 2 2.91 16.93 -30.38
N GLU A 3 2.45 16.08 -31.31
CA GLU A 3 1.73 14.84 -30.99
C GLU A 3 2.58 13.81 -30.22
N GLU A 4 3.89 13.73 -30.49
CA GLU A 4 4.82 12.86 -29.77
C GLU A 4 5.05 13.34 -28.33
N TYR A 5 5.15 14.66 -28.14
CA TYR A 5 5.24 15.29 -26.82
C TYR A 5 3.99 15.02 -25.98
N GLU A 6 2.80 15.13 -26.57
CA GLU A 6 1.55 14.79 -25.88
C GLU A 6 1.43 13.30 -25.55
N LYS A 7 1.88 12.41 -26.44
CA LYS A 7 1.94 10.96 -26.19
C LYS A 7 2.85 10.61 -25.02
N GLN A 8 4.05 11.20 -24.95
CA GLN A 8 4.98 10.97 -23.84
C GLN A 8 4.44 11.51 -22.52
N LYS A 9 3.80 12.70 -22.54
CA LYS A 9 3.16 13.29 -21.36
C LYS A 9 2.03 12.42 -20.83
N ARG A 10 1.17 11.89 -21.71
CA ARG A 10 0.08 10.96 -21.33
C ARG A 10 0.60 9.64 -20.77
N LYS A 11 1.66 9.07 -21.37
CA LYS A 11 2.34 7.89 -20.82
C LYS A 11 2.87 8.15 -19.41
N ARG A 12 3.60 9.25 -19.19
CA ARG A 12 4.15 9.59 -17.88
C ARG A 12 3.07 9.75 -16.81
N LEU A 13 1.98 10.46 -17.13
CA LEU A 13 0.86 10.65 -16.21
C LEU A 13 0.15 9.33 -15.88
N ALA A 14 -0.01 8.44 -16.87
CA ALA A 14 -0.57 7.12 -16.65
C ALA A 14 0.33 6.24 -15.76
N THR A 15 1.65 6.27 -15.99
CA THR A 15 2.63 5.55 -15.17
C THR A 15 2.67 6.09 -13.74
N MET A 16 2.68 7.41 -13.54
CA MET A 16 2.68 8.00 -12.18
C MET A 16 1.39 7.66 -11.43
N ARG A 17 0.24 7.70 -12.10
CA ARG A 17 -1.05 7.34 -11.48
C ARG A 17 -1.09 5.84 -11.12
N SER A 18 -0.53 4.98 -11.96
CA SER A 18 -0.38 3.55 -11.67
C SER A 18 0.57 3.32 -10.48
N LEU A 19 1.75 3.93 -10.47
CA LEU A 19 2.73 3.79 -9.38
C LEU A 19 2.16 4.26 -8.04
N MET A 20 1.35 5.33 -8.05
CA MET A 20 0.67 5.83 -6.86
C MET A 20 -0.36 4.83 -6.32
N ASP A 21 -1.12 4.16 -7.19
CA ASP A 21 -2.11 3.16 -6.77
C ASP A 21 -1.45 1.90 -6.17
N TYR A 22 -0.37 1.42 -6.78
CA TYR A 22 0.42 0.29 -6.27
C TYR A 22 1.20 0.66 -5.00
N GLY A 23 1.86 1.82 -5.01
CA GLY A 23 2.65 2.30 -3.88
C GLY A 23 1.79 2.49 -2.64
N MET A 24 0.60 3.09 -2.79
CA MET A 24 -0.32 3.25 -1.66
C MET A 24 -0.86 1.90 -1.16
N GLY A 25 -1.17 0.95 -2.05
CA GLY A 25 -1.55 -0.41 -1.64
C GLY A 25 -0.45 -1.12 -0.85
N PHE A 26 0.80 -0.98 -1.31
CA PHE A 26 1.97 -1.54 -0.64
C PHE A 26 2.23 -0.91 0.72
N ILE A 27 2.18 0.43 0.83
CA ILE A 27 2.32 1.15 2.10
C ILE A 27 1.26 0.69 3.11
N ILE A 28 0.00 0.62 2.69
CA ILE A 28 -1.10 0.18 3.56
C ILE A 28 -0.89 -1.28 4.03
N LEU A 29 -0.43 -2.16 3.13
CA LEU A 29 -0.15 -3.55 3.46
C LEU A 29 0.99 -3.67 4.47
N VAL A 30 2.10 -2.94 4.27
CA VAL A 30 3.23 -2.92 5.20
C VAL A 30 2.81 -2.39 6.57
N ILE A 31 2.06 -1.29 6.62
CA ILE A 31 1.51 -0.75 7.87
C ILE A 31 0.62 -1.79 8.55
N GLY A 32 -0.29 -2.43 7.81
CA GLY A 32 -1.16 -3.47 8.35
C GLY A 32 -0.40 -4.65 8.95
N LEU A 33 0.66 -5.11 8.28
CA LEU A 33 1.55 -6.15 8.80
C LEU A 33 2.25 -5.72 10.09
N VAL A 34 2.78 -4.50 10.14
CA VAL A 34 3.43 -3.98 11.35
C VAL A 34 2.44 -3.94 12.52
N PHE A 35 1.23 -3.40 12.32
CA PHE A 35 0.22 -3.34 13.38
C PHE A 35 -0.31 -4.72 13.80
N PHE A 36 -0.43 -5.65 12.86
CA PHE A 36 -0.88 -7.02 13.16
C PHE A 36 0.17 -7.83 13.93
N PHE A 37 1.45 -7.68 13.58
CA PHE A 37 2.54 -8.45 14.18
C PHE A 37 3.27 -7.73 15.33
N ARG A 38 2.97 -6.47 15.65
CA ARG A 38 3.65 -5.72 16.74
C ARG A 38 3.64 -6.43 18.09
N ASP A 39 2.62 -7.24 18.36
CA ASP A 39 2.52 -8.08 19.56
C ASP A 39 3.63 -9.14 19.63
N LYS A 40 4.11 -9.64 18.49
CA LYS A 40 5.22 -10.59 18.40
C LYS A 40 6.61 -9.96 18.45
N PHE A 41 6.71 -8.65 18.22
CA PHE A 41 8.01 -8.00 18.06
C PHE A 41 8.76 -7.70 19.37
N GLY A 42 8.13 -7.83 20.55
CA GLY A 42 8.77 -7.79 21.88
C GLY A 42 9.56 -6.50 22.21
N ASN A 43 9.16 -5.76 23.26
CA ASN A 43 9.87 -4.57 23.76
C ASN A 43 10.29 -3.53 22.69
N ILE A 44 9.44 -3.29 21.69
CA ILE A 44 9.56 -2.05 20.93
C ILE A 44 9.16 -0.92 21.88
N SER A 45 9.94 0.15 21.97
CA SER A 45 9.64 1.36 22.77
C SER A 45 8.24 1.94 22.51
N LEU A 46 7.68 1.67 21.33
CA LEU A 46 6.33 2.00 20.92
C LEU A 46 5.27 1.18 21.68
N ASN A 47 5.52 -0.13 21.90
CA ASN A 47 4.63 -1.00 22.69
C ASN A 47 4.69 -0.72 24.19
N GLU A 48 5.80 -0.16 24.69
CA GLU A 48 5.92 0.27 26.10
C GLU A 48 5.03 1.49 26.38
N ARG A 49 4.91 2.41 25.41
CA ARG A 49 4.02 3.59 25.50
C ARG A 49 2.58 3.29 25.09
N PHE A 50 2.39 2.40 24.13
CA PHE A 50 1.09 2.02 23.58
C PHE A 50 0.97 0.48 23.58
N PRO A 51 0.48 -0.12 24.67
CA PRO A 51 0.40 -1.56 24.79
C PRO A 51 -0.46 -2.14 23.68
N PRO A 52 -0.07 -3.29 23.11
CA PRO A 52 -0.78 -3.82 21.98
C PRO A 52 -2.18 -4.33 22.34
N ASP A 53 -3.21 -3.65 21.85
CA ASP A 53 -4.62 -4.05 22.00
C ASP A 53 -5.09 -4.97 20.84
N SER A 54 -6.19 -5.69 21.09
CA SER A 54 -6.95 -6.45 20.11
C SER A 54 -7.45 -5.58 18.95
N ILE A 55 -7.75 -4.30 19.20
CA ILE A 55 -8.21 -3.35 18.18
C ILE A 55 -7.19 -3.20 17.05
N ASP A 56 -5.89 -3.12 17.36
CA ASP A 56 -4.89 -2.96 16.32
C ASP A 56 -4.61 -4.24 15.54
N LYS A 57 -4.83 -5.42 16.13
CA LYS A 57 -4.82 -6.69 15.39
C LYS A 57 -5.95 -6.69 14.37
N ILE A 58 -7.14 -6.24 14.77
CA ILE A 58 -8.30 -6.10 13.86
C ILE A 58 -8.00 -5.07 12.78
N PHE A 59 -7.52 -3.88 13.15
CA PHE A 59 -7.15 -2.81 12.21
C PHE A 59 -6.05 -3.24 11.25
N GLY A 60 -4.98 -3.86 11.76
CA GLY A 60 -3.90 -4.42 10.96
C GLY A 60 -4.41 -5.47 9.97
N GLY A 61 -5.31 -6.35 10.40
CA GLY A 61 -6.01 -7.31 9.54
C GLY A 61 -6.79 -6.62 8.40
N PHE A 62 -7.59 -5.60 8.71
CA PHE A 62 -8.31 -4.81 7.70
C PHE A 62 -7.36 -4.13 6.71
N CYS A 63 -6.26 -3.53 7.20
CA CYS A 63 -5.25 -2.91 6.36
C CYS A 63 -4.55 -3.92 5.44
N ILE A 64 -4.24 -5.12 5.93
CA ILE A 64 -3.65 -6.19 5.10
C ILE A 64 -4.63 -6.60 4.00
N VAL A 65 -5.88 -6.88 4.35
CA VAL A 65 -6.91 -7.30 3.38
C VAL A 65 -7.14 -6.20 2.33
N TYR A 66 -7.32 -4.96 2.76
CA TYR A 66 -7.57 -3.83 1.87
C TYR A 66 -6.34 -3.47 1.03
N GLY A 67 -5.14 -3.48 1.62
CA GLY A 67 -3.87 -3.25 0.94
C GLY A 67 -3.61 -4.31 -0.13
N ALA A 68 -3.83 -5.59 0.21
CA ALA A 68 -3.72 -6.70 -0.74
C ALA A 68 -4.74 -6.56 -1.88
N TRP A 69 -6.00 -6.24 -1.57
CA TRP A 69 -7.01 -5.97 -2.60
C TRP A 69 -6.62 -4.80 -3.52
N ARG A 70 -6.05 -3.73 -2.97
CA ARG A 70 -5.60 -2.56 -3.73
C ARG A 70 -4.43 -2.89 -4.66
N ILE A 71 -3.48 -3.71 -4.20
CA ILE A 71 -2.39 -4.24 -5.04
C ILE A 71 -2.94 -5.17 -6.13
N TYR A 72 -3.86 -6.08 -5.79
CA TYR A 72 -4.51 -6.97 -6.76
C TYR A 72 -5.27 -6.19 -7.84
N ARG A 73 -6.03 -5.16 -7.45
CA ARG A 73 -6.71 -4.24 -8.37
C ARG A 73 -5.71 -3.49 -9.25
N GLY A 74 -4.55 -3.13 -8.72
CA GLY A 74 -3.42 -2.63 -9.49
C GLY A 74 -2.98 -3.64 -10.53
N TYR A 75 -2.71 -4.89 -10.12
CA TYR A 75 -2.20 -5.98 -10.96
C TYR A 75 -3.11 -6.34 -12.13
N GLN A 76 -4.43 -6.39 -11.90
CA GLN A 76 -5.40 -6.62 -12.97
C GLN A 76 -5.42 -5.50 -14.02
N LYS A 77 -5.06 -4.28 -13.65
CA LYS A 77 -4.77 -3.24 -14.64
C LYS A 77 -3.38 -3.49 -15.20
N LYS A 78 -3.29 -4.40 -16.16
CA LYS A 78 -2.23 -4.42 -17.17
C LYS A 78 -2.25 -3.06 -17.90
N TYR A 79 -1.61 -2.05 -17.32
CA TYR A 79 -1.29 -0.77 -17.95
C TYR A 79 -0.30 -0.94 -19.11
N PHE A 80 0.32 -2.12 -19.22
CA PHE A 80 1.14 -2.55 -20.34
C PHE A 80 0.40 -3.67 -21.09
N LYS A 81 -0.53 -3.27 -21.96
CA LYS A 81 -0.85 -3.99 -23.18
C LYS A 81 -0.72 -3.00 -24.33
#